data_AF-A0AAF0D3F3-F1
#
_entry.id   AF-A0AAF0D3F3-F1
#
_cell.length_a   1.000
_cell.length_b   1.000
_cell.length_c   1.000
_cell.angle_alpha   90.00
_cell.angle_beta   90.00
_cell.angle_gamma   90.00
#
_symmetry.space_group_name_H-M   'P 1'
#
loop_
_entity.id
_entity.type
_entity.pdbx_description
1 polymer ?
#
loop_
_entity_poly.entity_id
_entity_poly.type
_entity_poly.pdbx_seq_one_letter_code
_entity_poly.pdbx_strand_id
1 'polypeptide(L)'
;MFRPVKYFFFLLGYLPLIFALILRYVFNFFTIIGLIIFSIILIIILKYLLQVKGVASELTGIVVDKPRDIGYIAFIVTYIIPFLTFIDTATFIALIIVYSVISYIYVSTPLFSINPLLKIIFGYNIYVFKKDGGEFFLISKKYLNEFQNPVSVRRLDSDLFIEVFENLED
;
A
#
# COMPACT_ATOMS: atom_id res chain seq x y z
N MET A 1 -14.42 9.85 -7.69
CA MET A 1 -13.31 9.63 -8.65
C MET A 1 -12.66 8.31 -8.30
N PHE A 2 -12.60 7.35 -9.22
CA PHE A 2 -12.05 6.01 -8.98
C PHE A 2 -10.53 6.11 -8.75
N ARG A 3 -10.02 5.53 -7.65
CA ARG A 3 -8.61 5.64 -7.20
C ARG A 3 -7.90 4.28 -7.29
N PRO A 4 -7.53 3.81 -8.50
CA PRO A 4 -7.11 2.43 -8.74
C PRO A 4 -5.87 2.03 -7.93
N VAL A 5 -4.91 2.94 -7.77
CA VAL A 5 -3.65 2.69 -7.04
C VAL A 5 -3.92 2.41 -5.55
N LYS A 6 -4.83 3.18 -4.93
CA LYS A 6 -5.17 2.97 -3.51
C LYS A 6 -5.95 1.68 -3.27
N TYR A 7 -6.85 1.30 -4.18
CA TYR A 7 -7.49 -0.01 -4.13
C TYR A 7 -6.47 -1.15 -4.25
N PHE A 8 -5.45 -0.98 -5.11
CA PHE A 8 -4.38 -1.95 -5.22
C PHE A 8 -3.58 -2.07 -3.91
N PHE A 9 -3.22 -0.94 -3.28
CA PHE A 9 -2.57 -0.96 -1.96
C PHE A 9 -3.45 -1.57 -0.87
N PHE A 10 -4.75 -1.35 -0.92
CA PHE A 10 -5.69 -2.01 -0.01
C PHE A 10 -5.62 -3.54 -0.17
N LEU A 11 -5.77 -4.06 -1.39
CA LEU A 11 -5.66 -5.49 -1.67
C LEU A 11 -4.31 -6.05 -1.22
N LEU A 12 -3.22 -5.31 -1.48
CA LEU A 12 -1.89 -5.66 -1.01
C LEU A 12 -1.88 -5.82 0.52
N GLY A 13 -2.40 -4.85 1.26
CA GLY A 13 -2.43 -4.88 2.74
C GLY A 13 -3.18 -6.07 3.34
N TYR A 14 -4.09 -6.69 2.60
CA TYR A 14 -4.86 -7.86 3.03
C TYR A 14 -4.26 -9.20 2.58
N LEU A 15 -3.14 -9.21 1.85
CA LEU A 15 -2.44 -10.46 1.51
C LEU A 15 -2.12 -11.35 2.71
N PRO A 16 -1.64 -10.84 3.86
CA PRO A 16 -1.32 -11.69 5.00
C PRO A 16 -2.57 -12.40 5.52
N LEU A 17 -3.73 -11.74 5.47
CA LEU A 17 -5.00 -12.35 5.84
C LEU A 17 -5.36 -13.49 4.87
N ILE A 18 -5.30 -13.23 3.56
CA ILE A 18 -5.61 -14.24 2.53
C ILE A 18 -4.70 -15.45 2.70
N PHE A 19 -3.40 -15.22 2.90
CA PHE A 19 -2.42 -16.27 3.12
C PHE A 19 -2.75 -17.08 4.38
N ALA A 20 -3.05 -16.42 5.50
CA ALA A 20 -3.42 -17.07 6.75
C ALA A 20 -4.70 -17.89 6.65
N LEU A 21 -5.74 -17.39 5.98
CA LEU A 21 -7.00 -18.11 5.75
C LEU A 21 -6.78 -19.35 4.88
N ILE A 22 -5.98 -19.22 3.82
CA ILE A 22 -5.68 -20.35 2.92
C ILE A 22 -4.90 -21.44 3.67
N LEU A 23 -3.87 -21.07 4.44
CA LEU A 23 -3.13 -22.01 5.28
C LEU A 23 -4.03 -22.71 6.30
N ARG A 24 -5.00 -21.98 6.88
CA ARG A 24 -5.92 -22.53 7.87
C ARG A 24 -6.90 -23.56 7.29
N TYR A 25 -7.43 -23.31 6.09
CA TYR A 25 -8.57 -24.06 5.57
C TYR A 25 -8.24 -25.04 4.44
N VAL A 26 -7.19 -24.81 3.64
CA VAL A 26 -6.94 -25.56 2.39
C VAL A 26 -5.45 -25.82 2.18
N PHE A 27 -4.77 -26.35 3.20
CA PHE A 27 -3.34 -26.65 3.14
C PHE A 27 -3.04 -27.88 2.27
N ASN A 28 -3.00 -27.69 0.95
CA ASN A 28 -2.68 -28.72 -0.06
C ASN A 28 -1.58 -28.22 -1.00
N PHE A 29 -0.85 -29.15 -1.63
CA PHE A 29 0.24 -28.84 -2.57
C PHE A 29 -0.18 -27.89 -3.71
N PHE A 30 -1.34 -28.15 -4.33
CA PHE A 30 -1.88 -27.29 -5.38
C PHE A 30 -2.20 -25.88 -4.88
N THR A 31 -2.67 -25.75 -3.64
CA THR A 31 -2.97 -24.45 -3.03
C THR A 31 -1.70 -23.64 -2.80
N ILE A 32 -0.60 -24.28 -2.42
CA ILE A 32 0.72 -23.63 -2.26
C ILE A 32 1.22 -23.11 -3.62
N ILE A 33 1.13 -23.93 -4.67
CA ILE A 33 1.50 -23.50 -6.03
C ILE A 33 0.65 -22.31 -6.47
N GLY A 34 -0.67 -22.38 -6.27
CA GLY A 34 -1.59 -21.29 -6.59
C GLY A 34 -1.25 -19.98 -5.87
N LEU A 35 -0.89 -20.06 -4.58
CA LEU A 35 -0.45 -18.92 -3.79
C LEU A 35 0.84 -18.28 -4.33
N ILE A 36 1.81 -19.10 -4.74
CA ILE A 36 3.07 -18.61 -5.32
C ILE A 36 2.78 -17.87 -6.64
N ILE A 37 1.98 -18.48 -7.53
CA ILE A 37 1.61 -17.86 -8.82
C ILE A 37 0.85 -16.55 -8.59
N PHE A 38 -0.13 -16.54 -7.68
CA PHE A 38 -0.90 -15.34 -7.34
C PHE A 38 0.00 -14.22 -6.81
N SER A 39 0.95 -14.55 -5.94
CA SER A 39 1.91 -13.59 -5.40
C SER A 39 2.82 -13.00 -6.49
N ILE A 40 3.29 -13.83 -7.43
CA ILE A 40 4.10 -13.38 -8.59
C ILE A 40 3.30 -12.42 -9.46
N ILE A 41 2.06 -12.77 -9.82
CA ILE A 41 1.17 -11.92 -10.64
C ILE A 41 0.97 -10.56 -9.96
N LEU A 42 0.72 -10.56 -8.65
CA LEU A 42 0.51 -9.33 -7.90
C LEU A 42 1.76 -8.44 -7.90
N ILE A 43 2.95 -9.02 -7.74
CA ILE A 43 4.22 -8.28 -7.82
C ILE A 43 4.39 -7.65 -9.21
N ILE A 44 4.04 -8.37 -10.28
CA ILE A 44 4.13 -7.84 -11.66
C ILE A 44 3.16 -6.67 -11.85
N ILE A 45 1.91 -6.81 -11.41
CA ILE A 45 0.91 -5.73 -11.51
C ILE A 45 1.36 -4.50 -10.71
N LEU A 46 1.90 -4.70 -9.50
CA LEU A 46 2.41 -3.58 -8.70
C LEU A 46 3.56 -2.88 -9.42
N LYS A 47 4.55 -3.63 -9.94
CA LYS A 47 5.65 -3.04 -10.70
C LYS A 47 5.12 -2.22 -11.87
N TYR A 48 4.15 -2.73 -12.61
CA TYR A 48 3.52 -2.01 -13.71
C TYR A 48 2.82 -0.73 -13.26
N LEU A 49 2.05 -0.78 -12.17
CA LEU A 49 1.37 0.40 -11.60
C LEU A 49 2.34 1.46 -11.07
N LEU A 50 3.47 1.04 -10.49
CA LEU A 50 4.51 1.96 -10.01
C LEU A 50 5.40 2.49 -11.15
N GLN A 51 5.43 1.82 -12.31
CA GLN A 51 6.19 2.22 -13.49
C GLN A 51 5.41 3.14 -14.45
N VAL A 52 4.12 3.43 -14.18
CA VAL A 52 3.28 4.28 -15.04
C VAL A 52 4.05 5.54 -15.43
N LYS A 53 4.28 5.72 -16.74
CA LYS A 53 5.04 6.84 -17.31
C LYS A 53 4.22 8.11 -17.14
N GLY A 54 4.79 9.09 -16.47
CA GLY A 54 4.21 10.41 -16.25
C GLY A 54 5.32 11.44 -16.22
N VAL A 55 4.98 12.68 -16.57
CA VAL A 55 5.92 13.80 -16.59
C VAL A 55 6.53 13.94 -15.19
N ALA A 56 7.85 13.84 -15.11
CA ALA A 56 8.57 14.09 -13.87
C ALA A 56 8.36 15.57 -13.51
N SER A 57 7.90 15.81 -12.28
CA SER A 57 7.81 17.16 -11.72
C SER A 57 8.75 17.20 -10.52
N GLU A 58 9.52 18.26 -10.41
CA GLU A 58 10.27 18.52 -9.19
C GLU A 58 9.32 19.02 -8.12
N LEU A 59 9.42 18.44 -6.92
CA LEU A 59 8.84 19.03 -5.73
C LEU A 59 9.94 19.63 -4.88
N THR A 60 9.84 20.94 -4.65
CA THR A 60 10.71 21.75 -3.78
C THR A 60 9.94 22.15 -2.51
N GLY A 61 10.65 22.34 -1.40
CA GLY A 61 10.07 22.89 -0.16
C GLY A 61 9.11 21.98 0.60
N ILE A 62 9.25 20.66 0.44
CA ILE A 62 8.43 19.66 1.13
C ILE A 62 8.90 19.50 2.57
N VAL A 63 8.06 19.83 3.55
CA VAL A 63 8.26 19.38 4.94
C VAL A 63 7.66 17.99 5.07
N VAL A 64 8.53 16.98 5.16
CA VAL A 64 8.08 15.61 5.42
C VAL A 64 7.81 15.42 6.90
N ASP A 65 6.58 15.01 7.19
CA ASP A 65 6.19 14.56 8.51
C ASP A 65 6.79 13.17 8.77
N LYS A 66 7.10 12.87 10.04
CA LYS A 66 7.84 11.66 10.44
C LYS A 66 7.23 10.38 9.83
N PRO A 67 8.05 9.35 9.54
CA PRO A 67 7.54 8.07 9.05
C PRO A 67 6.50 7.49 10.04
N ARG A 68 5.33 7.07 9.53
CA ARG A 68 4.23 6.51 10.34
C ARG A 68 4.45 5.05 10.73
N ASP A 69 5.61 4.74 11.31
CA ASP A 69 5.99 3.37 11.65
C ASP A 69 5.11 2.74 12.75
N ILE A 70 4.59 3.55 13.67
CA ILE A 70 3.72 3.10 14.78
C ILE A 70 2.34 2.63 14.27
N GLY A 71 1.93 3.06 13.08
CA GLY A 71 0.63 2.68 12.49
C GLY A 71 0.57 1.24 11.99
N TYR A 72 1.71 0.57 11.78
CA TYR A 72 1.77 -0.76 11.17
C TYR A 72 1.18 -1.86 12.05
N ILE A 73 1.52 -1.87 13.34
CA ILE A 73 0.98 -2.86 14.29
C ILE A 73 -0.51 -2.62 14.51
N ALA A 74 -0.91 -1.36 14.69
CA ALA A 74 -2.31 -0.98 14.82
C ALA A 74 -3.14 -1.43 13.61
N PHE A 75 -2.58 -1.32 12.39
CA PHE A 75 -3.23 -1.82 11.18
C PHE A 75 -3.49 -3.33 11.25
N ILE A 76 -2.47 -4.13 11.58
CA ILE A 76 -2.60 -5.59 11.68
C ILE A 76 -3.65 -5.98 12.73
N VAL A 77 -3.58 -5.40 13.92
CA VAL A 77 -4.49 -5.72 15.02
C VAL A 77 -5.93 -5.31 14.68
N THR A 78 -6.13 -4.15 14.06
CA THR A 78 -7.47 -3.61 13.79
C THR A 78 -8.13 -4.23 12.55
N TYR A 79 -7.34 -4.57 11.52
CA TYR A 79 -7.87 -4.90 10.20
C TYR A 79 -7.56 -6.31 9.72
N ILE A 80 -6.67 -7.07 10.38
CA ILE A 80 -6.33 -8.44 10.01
C ILE A 80 -6.83 -9.44 11.04
N ILE A 81 -6.54 -9.24 12.34
CA ILE A 81 -6.87 -10.19 13.40
C ILE A 81 -8.37 -10.55 13.47
N PRO A 82 -9.33 -9.61 13.38
CA PRO A 82 -10.76 -9.95 13.48
C PRO A 82 -11.21 -10.96 12.45
N PHE A 83 -10.52 -11.04 11.31
CA PHE A 83 -10.86 -11.94 10.22
C PHE A 83 -10.31 -13.36 10.38
N LEU A 84 -9.39 -13.57 11.32
CA LEU A 84 -8.79 -14.88 11.57
C LEU A 84 -9.66 -15.79 12.43
N THR A 85 -10.69 -15.29 13.10
CA THR A 85 -11.48 -16.06 14.08
C THR A 85 -12.78 -16.65 13.54
N PHE A 86 -13.11 -16.42 12.27
CA PHE A 86 -14.40 -16.78 11.70
C PHE A 86 -14.49 -18.24 11.27
N ILE A 87 -15.65 -18.88 11.47
CA ILE A 87 -15.85 -20.34 11.36
C ILE A 87 -17.11 -20.74 10.54
N ASP A 88 -18.13 -19.88 10.39
CA ASP A 88 -19.42 -20.22 9.75
C ASP A 88 -19.90 -19.27 8.63
N THR A 89 -20.95 -19.69 7.90
CA THR A 89 -21.46 -19.02 6.69
C THR A 89 -22.12 -17.66 6.96
N ALA A 90 -22.82 -17.48 8.08
CA ALA A 90 -23.43 -16.19 8.41
C ALA A 90 -22.35 -15.14 8.69
N THR A 91 -21.29 -15.59 9.35
CA THR A 91 -20.08 -14.82 9.61
C THR A 91 -19.32 -14.44 8.34
N PHE A 92 -19.38 -15.26 7.27
CA PHE A 92 -18.80 -14.91 5.97
C PHE A 92 -19.51 -13.72 5.29
N ILE A 93 -20.84 -13.63 5.38
CA ILE A 93 -21.59 -12.49 4.82
C ILE A 93 -21.26 -11.21 5.61
N ALA A 94 -21.21 -11.30 6.94
CA ALA A 94 -20.80 -10.19 7.79
C ALA A 94 -19.36 -9.72 7.47
N LEU A 95 -18.45 -10.66 7.18
CA LEU A 95 -17.09 -10.37 6.74
C LEU A 95 -17.07 -9.55 5.45
N ILE A 96 -17.87 -9.91 4.44
CA ILE A 96 -17.93 -9.15 3.18
C ILE A 96 -18.38 -7.70 3.43
N ILE A 97 -19.38 -7.51 4.29
CA ILE A 97 -19.89 -6.18 4.63
C ILE A 97 -18.80 -5.35 5.33
N VAL A 98 -18.19 -5.90 6.39
CA VAL A 98 -17.14 -5.20 7.15
C VAL A 98 -15.93 -4.91 6.27
N TYR A 99 -15.51 -5.88 5.45
CA TYR A 99 -14.39 -5.71 4.51
C TYR A 99 -14.68 -4.59 3.50
N SER A 100 -15.91 -4.51 2.99
CA SER A 100 -16.32 -3.45 2.04
C SER A 100 -16.29 -2.07 2.69
N VAL A 101 -16.74 -1.96 3.94
CA VAL A 101 -16.67 -0.72 4.73
C VAL A 101 -15.22 -0.30 4.97
N ILE A 102 -14.36 -1.23 5.40
CA ILE A 102 -12.94 -0.93 5.63
C ILE A 102 -12.25 -0.56 4.31
N SER A 103 -12.56 -1.24 3.20
CA SER A 103 -12.06 -0.91 1.86
C SER A 103 -12.40 0.52 1.47
N TYR A 104 -13.65 0.92 1.66
CA TYR A 104 -14.09 2.28 1.39
C TYR A 104 -13.33 3.30 2.25
N ILE A 105 -13.27 3.08 3.57
CA ILE A 105 -12.56 3.96 4.51
C ILE A 105 -11.07 4.04 4.13
N TYR A 106 -10.44 2.92 3.79
CA TYR A 106 -9.02 2.87 3.43
C TYR A 106 -8.70 3.71 2.20
N VAL A 107 -9.55 3.66 1.18
CA VAL A 107 -9.35 4.42 -0.07
C VAL A 107 -9.73 5.90 0.09
N SER A 108 -10.70 6.20 0.95
CA SER A 108 -11.15 7.57 1.21
C SER A 108 -10.25 8.32 2.19
N THR A 109 -9.40 7.63 2.95
CA THR A 109 -8.52 8.22 3.97
C THR A 109 -7.03 8.01 3.66
N PRO A 110 -6.12 8.66 4.41
CA PRO A 110 -4.68 8.41 4.36
C PRO A 110 -4.21 7.02 4.80
N LEU A 111 -5.11 6.06 5.11
CA LEU A 111 -4.73 4.77 5.71
C LEU A 111 -3.77 3.94 4.86
N PHE A 112 -3.71 4.17 3.54
CA PHE A 112 -2.71 3.52 2.71
C PHE A 112 -1.27 3.88 3.09
N SER A 113 -1.04 5.03 3.73
CA SER A 113 0.27 5.47 4.22
C SER A 113 0.83 4.59 5.34
N ILE A 114 -0.02 3.82 6.02
CA ILE A 114 0.38 2.89 7.08
C ILE A 114 0.35 1.43 6.61
N ASN A 115 0.39 1.16 5.30
CA ASN A 115 0.45 -0.22 4.80
C ASN A 115 1.85 -0.82 5.07
N PRO A 116 1.97 -1.83 5.97
CA PRO A 116 3.27 -2.38 6.32
C PRO A 116 3.94 -3.11 5.16
N LEU A 117 3.19 -3.67 4.21
CA LEU A 117 3.76 -4.46 3.13
C LEU A 117 4.50 -3.62 2.11
N LEU A 118 4.12 -2.35 1.91
CA LEU A 118 4.87 -1.44 1.05
C LEU A 118 6.30 -1.24 1.58
N LYS A 119 6.47 -1.16 2.91
CA LYS A 119 7.79 -1.09 3.54
C LYS A 119 8.48 -2.46 3.60
N ILE A 120 7.81 -3.49 4.11
CA ILE A 120 8.43 -4.80 4.39
C ILE A 120 8.78 -5.56 3.11
N ILE A 121 7.89 -5.59 2.12
CA ILE A 121 8.10 -6.39 0.90
C ILE A 121 8.85 -5.58 -0.16
N PHE A 122 8.54 -4.29 -0.29
CA PHE A 122 9.02 -3.48 -1.40
C PHE A 122 10.05 -2.42 -1.01
N GLY A 123 10.31 -2.23 0.28
CA GLY A 123 11.30 -1.26 0.78
C GLY A 123 10.88 0.20 0.60
N TYR A 124 9.59 0.48 0.38
CA TYR A 124 9.10 1.85 0.21
C TYR A 124 8.73 2.47 1.55
N ASN A 125 9.25 3.68 1.77
CA ASN A 125 8.83 4.58 2.82
C ASN A 125 7.72 5.49 2.26
N ILE A 126 6.72 5.77 3.09
CA ILE A 126 5.64 6.70 2.75
C ILE A 126 5.77 7.91 3.65
N TYR A 127 5.92 9.06 3.02
CA TYR A 127 6.05 10.35 3.67
C TYR A 127 4.80 11.18 3.43
N VAL A 128 4.40 11.95 4.43
CA VAL A 128 3.32 12.93 4.30
C VAL A 128 3.94 14.30 4.16
N PHE A 129 3.44 15.10 3.25
CA PHE A 129 3.88 16.48 3.10
C PHE A 129 2.71 17.42 2.85
N LYS A 130 2.91 18.68 3.21
CA LYS A 130 1.92 19.73 2.98
C LYS A 130 2.37 20.61 1.83
N LYS A 131 1.46 20.88 0.89
CA LYS A 131 1.67 21.78 -0.24
C LYS A 131 0.37 22.53 -0.51
N ASP A 132 0.42 23.85 -0.70
CA ASP A 132 -0.74 24.69 -1.04
C ASP A 132 -1.97 24.48 -0.13
N GLY A 133 -1.73 24.21 1.17
CA GLY A 133 -2.79 23.94 2.16
C GLY A 133 -3.40 22.53 2.12
N GLY A 134 -2.99 21.68 1.17
CA GLY A 134 -3.37 20.27 1.07
C GLY A 134 -2.32 19.31 1.63
N GLU A 135 -2.78 18.14 2.07
CA GLU A 135 -1.92 17.02 2.45
C GLU A 135 -1.72 16.07 1.26
N PHE A 136 -0.46 15.70 1.03
CA PHE A 136 -0.03 14.85 -0.06
C PHE A 136 0.92 13.77 0.46
N PHE A 137 1.06 12.70 -0.32
CA PHE A 137 1.85 11.52 0.05
C PHE A 137 2.95 11.28 -0.97
N LEU A 138 4.15 10.95 -0.49
CA LEU A 138 5.30 10.59 -1.31
C LEU A 138 5.77 9.18 -0.97
N ILE A 139 5.85 8.34 -1.98
CA ILE A 139 6.45 7.00 -1.92
C ILE A 139 7.91 7.11 -2.36
N SER A 140 8.85 6.70 -1.52
CA SER A 140 10.28 6.74 -1.83
C SER A 140 11.01 5.54 -1.23
N LYS A 141 12.02 5.01 -1.94
CA LYS A 141 12.91 3.97 -1.38
C LYS A 141 14.01 4.54 -0.50
N LYS A 142 14.33 5.83 -0.66
CA LYS A 142 15.36 6.48 0.15
C LYS A 142 14.79 6.84 1.51
N TYR A 143 15.68 6.79 2.50
CA TYR A 143 15.40 7.43 3.77
C TYR A 143 15.65 8.92 3.61
N LEU A 144 14.57 9.70 3.58
CA LEU A 144 14.62 11.14 3.35
C LEU A 144 14.64 11.81 4.73
N ASN A 145 15.86 12.10 5.21
CA ASN A 145 16.06 13.00 6.34
C ASN A 145 15.88 14.44 5.85
N GLU A 146 15.03 15.21 6.54
CA GLU A 146 14.74 16.65 6.35
C GLU A 146 15.19 17.24 5.00
N PHE A 147 14.22 17.42 4.09
CA PHE A 147 14.45 17.78 2.68
C PHE A 147 15.25 19.09 2.53
N GLN A 148 16.56 18.97 2.25
CA GLN A 148 17.37 20.08 1.75
C GLN A 148 17.54 20.06 0.22
N ASN A 149 17.09 18.99 -0.46
CA ASN A 149 17.26 18.84 -1.92
C ASN A 149 15.94 18.63 -2.67
N PRO A 150 15.80 19.15 -3.89
CA PRO A 150 14.67 18.86 -4.77
C PRO A 150 14.58 17.35 -5.04
N VAL A 151 13.35 16.81 -4.99
CA VAL A 151 13.09 15.41 -5.32
C VAL A 151 12.26 15.35 -6.59
N SER A 152 12.78 14.66 -7.60
CA SER A 152 12.06 14.34 -8.82
C SER A 152 10.99 13.31 -8.51
N VAL A 153 9.73 13.68 -8.73
CA VAL A 153 8.60 12.80 -8.45
C VAL A 153 7.69 12.65 -9.66
N ARG A 154 6.86 11.62 -9.59
CA ARG A 154 5.77 11.38 -10.53
C ARG A 154 4.47 11.20 -9.77
N ARG A 155 3.39 11.74 -10.32
CA ARG A 155 2.04 11.59 -9.75
C ARG A 155 1.48 10.19 -10.06
N LEU A 156 1.07 9.45 -9.02
CA LEU A 156 0.37 8.16 -9.12
C LEU A 156 -1.14 8.31 -8.91
N ASP A 157 -1.56 9.26 -8.07
CA ASP A 157 -2.97 9.59 -7.82
C ASP A 157 -3.09 11.10 -7.55
N SER A 158 -4.32 11.58 -7.43
CA SER A 158 -4.70 12.93 -7.03
C SER A 158 -3.85 13.52 -5.90
N ASP A 159 -3.56 12.73 -4.86
CA ASP A 159 -2.82 13.13 -3.66
C ASP A 159 -1.54 12.29 -3.42
N LEU A 160 -1.14 11.44 -4.37
CA LEU A 160 -0.06 10.47 -4.21
C LEU A 160 1.02 10.64 -5.28
N PHE A 161 2.27 10.71 -4.85
CA PHE A 161 3.45 10.80 -5.69
C PHE A 161 4.43 9.67 -5.39
N ILE A 162 5.26 9.32 -6.37
CA ILE A 162 6.39 8.40 -6.23
C ILE A 162 7.68 9.08 -6.66
N GLU A 163 8.76 8.88 -5.92
CA GLU A 163 10.10 9.32 -6.32
C GLU A 163 10.52 8.60 -7.61
N VAL A 164 11.00 9.39 -8.58
CA VAL A 164 11.63 8.87 -9.79
C VAL A 164 13.13 8.92 -9.56
N PHE A 165 13.76 7.75 -9.60
CA PHE A 165 15.20 7.67 -9.73
C PHE A 165 15.51 7.87 -11.21
N GLU A 166 15.99 9.04 -11.59
CA GLU A 166 16.74 9.14 -12.86
C GLU A 166 17.94 8.23 -12.70
N ASN A 167 17.92 7.10 -13.40
CA ASN A 167 19.15 6.39 -13.69
C ASN A 167 19.97 7.36 -14.53
N LEU A 168 21.01 7.95 -13.92
CA LEU A 168 22.20 8.36 -14.64
C LEU A 168 22.84 7.06 -15.16
N GLU A 169 22.28 6.51 -16.24
CA GLU A 169 22.92 5.50 -17.07
C GLU A 169 23.18 6.20 -18.42
N ASP A 170 24.39 6.74 -18.52
CA ASP A 170 25.12 6.89 -19.79
C ASP A 170 25.38 5.51 -20.42
#